data_AF-A0A7S3STI1-F1
#
_entry.id   AF-A0A7S3STI1-F1
#
_cell.length_a   1.000
_cell.length_b   1.000
_cell.length_c   1.000
_cell.angle_alpha   90.00
_cell.angle_beta   90.00
_cell.angle_gamma   90.00
#
_symmetry.space_group_name_H-M   'P 1'
#
loop_
_entity.id
_entity.type
_entity.pdbx_description
1 polymer ?
#
loop_
_entity_poly.entity_id
_entity_poly.type
_entity_poly.pdbx_seq_one_letter_code
_entity_poly.pdbx_strand_id
1 'polypeptide(L)'
;SHSQPLSARPWAETPLATAMGYGDAGAKDKAKAKGAAADAAAKAAADETAWQDGDKSVKAKEERAKAAAAAADEKQKAKEERKALEEAENATMATTKGANKGSTKVTQAEIARKQALLAMAKPAPKKSAKSSTVAQPKIEKIENRKADVIEATGIDDALAALGGNEKKTKVTYKEFEERVLEEIKAENPGLKMSQMKDKAFKMWERSPENPKNQVEAAQGRHVP
;
A
#
# COMPACT_ATOMS: atom_id res chain seq x y z
N SER A 1 -66.86 12.15 -79.99
CA SER A 1 -67.62 12.89 -78.97
C SER A 1 -66.72 13.07 -77.76
N HIS A 2 -66.49 14.32 -77.38
CA HIS A 2 -66.11 14.88 -76.05
C HIS A 2 -65.53 13.90 -75.01
N SER A 3 -64.42 14.14 -74.32
CA SER A 3 -63.85 15.41 -73.88
C SER A 3 -62.42 15.19 -73.35
N GLN A 4 -61.61 16.24 -73.42
CA GLN A 4 -60.30 16.36 -72.81
C GLN A 4 -60.38 16.76 -71.30
N PRO A 5 -59.24 16.81 -70.58
CA PRO A 5 -59.13 16.51 -69.15
C PRO A 5 -58.95 17.75 -68.27
N LEU A 6 -59.42 17.69 -67.04
CA LEU A 6 -59.16 18.62 -65.94
C LEU A 6 -59.56 17.88 -64.65
N SER A 7 -59.03 18.07 -63.46
CA SER A 7 -57.84 18.71 -62.92
C SER A 7 -57.82 18.31 -61.45
N ALA A 8 -56.68 18.51 -60.80
CA ALA A 8 -56.51 18.37 -59.36
C ALA A 8 -57.68 18.93 -58.55
N ARG A 9 -58.13 18.15 -57.56
CA ARG A 9 -58.47 18.65 -56.22
C ARG A 9 -58.56 17.45 -55.26
N PRO A 10 -57.60 17.31 -54.32
CA PRO A 10 -57.86 16.50 -53.14
C PRO A 10 -59.04 17.13 -52.40
N TRP A 11 -59.92 16.28 -51.90
CA TRP A 11 -60.96 16.62 -50.95
C TRP A 11 -60.34 17.56 -49.89
N ALA A 12 -60.83 18.79 -49.89
CA ALA A 12 -60.50 19.78 -48.89
C ALA A 12 -61.20 19.37 -47.59
N GLU A 13 -60.59 18.47 -46.83
CA GLU A 13 -60.68 18.59 -45.38
C GLU A 13 -59.74 19.73 -45.01
N THR A 14 -60.34 20.91 -44.88
CA THR A 14 -59.82 21.97 -44.04
C THR A 14 -59.22 21.33 -42.79
N PRO A 15 -57.95 21.57 -42.42
CA PRO A 15 -57.59 21.42 -41.02
C PRO A 15 -58.47 22.45 -40.33
N LEU A 16 -59.53 21.98 -39.66
CA LEU A 16 -60.19 22.79 -38.66
C LEU A 16 -59.07 23.10 -37.69
N ALA A 17 -58.47 24.26 -37.86
CA ALA A 17 -57.48 24.77 -36.95
C ALA A 17 -58.14 24.69 -35.59
N THR A 18 -57.69 23.73 -34.78
CA THR A 18 -57.81 23.80 -33.34
C THR A 18 -56.90 24.95 -32.92
N ALA A 19 -57.30 26.17 -33.31
CA ALA A 19 -57.05 27.39 -32.58
C ALA A 19 -57.97 27.33 -31.37
N MET A 20 -57.67 26.42 -30.45
CA MET A 20 -58.30 26.35 -29.15
C MET A 20 -57.19 26.41 -28.11
N GLY A 21 -56.84 27.65 -27.80
CA GLY A 21 -56.30 28.02 -26.50
C GLY A 21 -54.81 27.81 -26.32
N TYR A 22 -54.01 28.70 -26.92
CA TYR A 22 -52.84 29.24 -26.24
C TYR A 22 -53.32 30.02 -25.01
N GLY A 23 -53.80 29.32 -23.99
CA GLY A 23 -53.94 29.88 -22.66
C GLY A 23 -52.58 29.73 -22.02
N ASP A 24 -51.78 30.80 -21.98
CA ASP A 24 -50.69 30.87 -21.02
C ASP A 24 -51.32 30.53 -19.67
N ALA A 25 -51.06 29.33 -19.15
CA ALA A 25 -51.55 28.91 -17.85
C ALA A 25 -51.20 30.05 -16.91
N GLY A 26 -52.23 30.78 -16.45
CA GLY A 26 -52.03 32.06 -15.80
C GLY A 26 -51.13 31.85 -14.60
N ALA A 27 -50.48 32.90 -14.10
CA ALA A 27 -49.59 32.79 -12.93
C ALA A 27 -50.21 31.97 -11.78
N LYS A 28 -51.55 31.99 -11.64
CA LYS A 28 -52.33 31.16 -10.72
C LYS A 28 -52.34 29.65 -11.05
N ASP A 29 -52.52 29.26 -12.31
CA ASP A 29 -52.49 27.84 -12.72
C ASP A 29 -51.07 27.26 -12.68
N LYS A 30 -50.05 28.05 -13.07
CA LYS A 30 -48.63 27.67 -12.88
C LYS A 30 -48.27 27.56 -11.39
N ALA A 31 -48.77 28.46 -10.54
CA ALA A 31 -48.57 28.37 -9.09
C ALA A 31 -49.28 27.15 -8.48
N LYS A 32 -50.49 26.83 -8.94
CA LYS A 32 -51.23 25.64 -8.50
C LYS A 32 -50.56 24.34 -8.94
N ALA A 33 -50.03 24.28 -10.17
CA ALA A 33 -49.27 23.13 -10.66
C ALA A 33 -47.94 22.95 -9.91
N LYS A 34 -47.23 24.04 -9.59
CA LYS A 34 -46.02 23.99 -8.73
C LYS A 34 -46.34 23.55 -7.30
N GLY A 35 -47.44 24.02 -6.72
CA GLY A 35 -47.93 23.57 -5.41
C GLY A 35 -48.22 22.07 -5.41
N ALA A 36 -49.00 21.59 -6.39
CA ALA A 36 -49.31 20.16 -6.53
C ALA A 36 -48.07 19.29 -6.76
N ALA A 37 -47.09 19.77 -7.54
CA ALA A 37 -45.82 19.06 -7.74
C ALA A 37 -44.96 19.04 -6.47
N ALA A 38 -44.95 20.13 -5.68
CA ALA A 38 -44.25 20.19 -4.40
C ALA A 38 -44.89 19.26 -3.36
N ASP A 39 -46.22 19.23 -3.28
CA ASP A 39 -46.97 18.30 -2.42
C ASP A 39 -46.75 16.83 -2.84
N ALA A 40 -46.73 16.54 -4.14
CA ALA A 40 -46.43 15.21 -4.65
C ALA A 40 -44.99 14.79 -4.34
N ALA A 41 -44.02 15.70 -4.50
CA ALA A 41 -42.62 15.45 -4.14
C ALA A 41 -42.44 15.27 -2.62
N ALA A 42 -43.14 16.06 -1.80
CA ALA A 42 -43.12 15.94 -0.35
C ALA A 42 -43.72 14.60 0.11
N LYS A 43 -44.82 14.15 -0.51
CA LYS A 43 -45.40 12.84 -0.24
C LYS A 43 -44.50 11.70 -0.72
N ALA A 44 -43.87 11.81 -1.89
CA ALA A 44 -42.93 10.82 -2.38
C ALA A 44 -41.69 10.71 -1.47
N ALA A 45 -41.16 11.83 -0.97
CA ALA A 45 -40.04 11.83 -0.01
C ALA A 45 -40.45 11.26 1.36
N ALA A 46 -41.67 11.55 1.83
CA ALA A 46 -42.22 10.99 3.06
C ALA A 46 -42.46 9.47 2.94
N ASP A 47 -42.92 9.00 1.79
CA ASP A 47 -43.11 7.58 1.50
C ASP A 47 -41.75 6.88 1.42
N GLU A 48 -40.79 7.43 0.66
CA GLU A 48 -39.41 6.92 0.58
C GLU A 48 -38.80 6.77 1.98
N THR A 49 -38.90 7.80 2.82
CA THR A 49 -38.39 7.72 4.21
C THR A 49 -39.15 6.73 5.08
N ALA A 50 -40.43 6.48 4.83
CA ALA A 50 -41.22 5.46 5.52
C ALA A 50 -40.88 4.02 5.06
N TRP A 51 -40.40 3.84 3.83
CA TRP A 51 -39.95 2.56 3.28
C TRP A 51 -38.45 2.28 3.47
N GLN A 52 -37.66 3.25 3.93
CA GLN A 52 -36.26 3.03 4.29
C GLN A 52 -36.17 2.11 5.51
N ASP A 53 -35.66 0.89 5.28
CA ASP A 53 -35.56 -0.16 6.29
C ASP A 53 -34.79 0.34 7.52
N GLY A 54 -35.49 0.45 8.65
CA GLY A 54 -35.00 1.03 9.90
C GLY A 54 -34.08 0.11 10.69
N ASP A 55 -33.93 -1.14 10.25
CA ASP A 55 -33.18 -2.14 10.99
C ASP A 55 -31.69 -1.78 11.06
N LYS A 56 -31.25 -1.48 12.29
CA LYS A 56 -29.88 -1.08 12.61
C LYS A 56 -28.86 -2.13 12.14
N SER A 57 -29.23 -3.42 12.13
CA SER A 57 -28.35 -4.50 11.70
C SER A 57 -28.18 -4.54 10.18
N VAL A 58 -29.24 -4.24 9.42
CA VAL A 58 -29.21 -4.15 7.95
C VAL A 58 -28.37 -2.94 7.52
N LYS A 59 -28.59 -1.78 8.13
CA LYS A 59 -27.77 -0.57 7.90
C LYS A 59 -26.29 -0.79 8.22
N ALA A 60 -25.99 -1.39 9.37
CA ALA A 60 -24.60 -1.70 9.72
C ALA A 60 -23.94 -2.70 8.74
N LYS A 61 -24.71 -3.66 8.22
CA LYS A 61 -24.23 -4.61 7.20
C LYS A 61 -23.97 -3.94 5.85
N GLU A 62 -24.85 -3.03 5.45
CA GLU A 62 -24.71 -2.26 4.21
C GLU A 62 -23.52 -1.27 4.29
N GLU A 63 -23.35 -0.58 5.42
CA GLU A 63 -22.19 0.29 5.64
C GLU A 63 -20.88 -0.51 5.66
N ARG A 64 -20.86 -1.70 6.27
CA ARG A 64 -19.69 -2.59 6.25
C ARG A 64 -19.38 -3.09 4.84
N ALA A 65 -20.41 -3.39 4.04
CA ALA A 65 -20.25 -3.80 2.65
C ALA A 65 -19.72 -2.65 1.78
N LYS A 66 -20.27 -1.43 1.93
CA LYS A 66 -19.81 -0.22 1.24
C LYS A 66 -18.37 0.16 1.63
N ALA A 67 -18.02 0.06 2.91
CA ALA A 67 -16.65 0.29 3.38
C ALA A 67 -15.66 -0.76 2.83
N ALA A 68 -16.07 -2.03 2.75
CA ALA A 68 -15.24 -3.09 2.18
C ALA A 68 -15.03 -2.90 0.66
N ALA A 69 -16.07 -2.47 -0.07
CA ALA A 69 -15.97 -2.14 -1.50
C ALA A 69 -15.05 -0.94 -1.73
N ALA A 70 -15.23 0.15 -0.97
CA ALA A 70 -14.39 1.34 -1.07
C ALA A 70 -12.90 1.04 -0.77
N ALA A 71 -12.63 0.21 0.25
CA ALA A 71 -11.26 -0.21 0.57
C ALA A 71 -10.65 -1.13 -0.50
N ALA A 72 -11.46 -1.90 -1.23
CA ALA A 72 -10.99 -2.70 -2.36
C ALA A 72 -10.63 -1.80 -3.55
N ASP A 73 -11.48 -0.83 -3.87
CA ASP A 73 -11.25 0.13 -4.97
C ASP A 73 -10.01 1.00 -4.70
N GLU A 74 -9.85 1.50 -3.47
CA GLU A 74 -8.67 2.28 -3.08
C GLU A 74 -7.38 1.46 -3.20
N LYS A 75 -7.41 0.17 -2.81
CA LYS A 75 -6.28 -0.73 -2.99
C LYS A 75 -5.94 -0.99 -4.45
N GLN A 76 -6.94 -1.08 -5.34
CA GLN A 76 -6.66 -1.23 -6.77
C GLN A 76 -6.04 0.04 -7.34
N LYS A 77 -6.61 1.21 -7.02
CA LYS A 77 -6.04 2.51 -7.42
C LYS A 77 -4.61 2.69 -6.93
N ALA A 78 -4.34 2.41 -5.66
CA ALA A 78 -2.97 2.49 -5.11
C ALA A 78 -1.99 1.51 -5.79
N LYS A 79 -2.45 0.31 -6.19
CA LYS A 79 -1.62 -0.64 -6.94
C LYS A 79 -1.35 -0.15 -8.36
N GLU A 80 -2.35 0.40 -9.03
CA GLU A 80 -2.23 0.96 -10.38
C GLU A 80 -1.31 2.17 -10.40
N GLU A 81 -1.46 3.09 -9.44
CA GLU A 81 -0.56 4.25 -9.26
C GLU A 81 0.88 3.81 -8.98
N ARG A 82 1.07 2.83 -8.08
CA ARG A 82 2.41 2.28 -7.81
C ARG A 82 3.02 1.63 -9.06
N LYS A 83 2.23 0.90 -9.83
CA LYS A 83 2.67 0.25 -11.07
C LYS A 83 3.02 1.29 -12.14
N ALA A 84 2.24 2.36 -12.26
CA ALA A 84 2.50 3.46 -13.19
C ALA A 84 3.80 4.21 -12.83
N LEU A 85 4.06 4.45 -11.54
CA LEU A 85 5.32 5.02 -11.08
C LEU A 85 6.51 4.10 -11.39
N GLU A 86 6.38 2.80 -11.14
CA GLU A 86 7.43 1.83 -11.46
C GLU A 86 7.71 1.77 -12.97
N GLU A 87 6.67 1.86 -13.80
CA GLU A 87 6.82 1.87 -15.26
C GLU A 87 7.47 3.18 -15.75
N ALA A 88 7.14 4.33 -15.15
CA ALA A 88 7.80 5.60 -15.44
C ALA A 88 9.28 5.59 -15.03
N GLU A 89 9.61 5.04 -13.86
CA GLU A 89 11.00 4.82 -13.43
C GLU A 89 11.73 3.84 -14.36
N ASN A 90 11.05 2.79 -14.81
CA ASN A 90 11.64 1.82 -15.73
C ASN A 90 11.84 2.41 -17.14
N ALA A 91 10.95 3.27 -17.62
CA ALA A 91 11.09 3.95 -18.90
C ALA A 91 12.24 4.97 -18.89
N THR A 92 12.38 5.73 -17.80
CA THR A 92 13.53 6.65 -17.60
C THR A 92 14.85 5.89 -17.45
N MET A 93 14.85 4.73 -16.81
CA MET A 93 16.03 3.84 -16.75
C MET A 93 16.30 3.10 -18.08
N ALA A 94 15.27 2.86 -18.90
CA ALA A 94 15.44 2.22 -20.21
C ALA A 94 16.07 3.18 -21.23
N THR A 95 15.76 4.49 -21.17
CA THR A 95 16.37 5.48 -22.07
C THR A 95 17.87 5.67 -21.80
N THR A 96 18.32 5.49 -20.55
CA THR A 96 19.76 5.50 -20.21
C THR A 96 20.47 4.22 -20.63
N LYS A 97 19.73 3.12 -20.88
CA LYS A 97 20.27 1.84 -21.35
C LYS A 97 20.63 1.85 -22.84
N GLY A 98 20.08 2.78 -23.63
CA GLY A 98 20.41 2.97 -25.05
C GLY A 98 21.67 3.82 -25.31
N ALA A 99 22.09 4.64 -24.34
CA ALA A 99 23.26 5.52 -24.50
C ALA A 99 24.61 4.81 -24.29
N ASN A 100 24.61 3.51 -23.97
CA ASN A 100 25.84 2.75 -23.71
C ASN A 100 26.24 1.80 -24.86
N LYS A 101 26.16 2.28 -26.10
CA LYS A 101 26.85 1.63 -27.25
C LYS A 101 28.32 2.09 -27.31
N GLY A 102 29.00 2.14 -26.16
CA GLY A 102 30.36 2.67 -26.08
C GLY A 102 30.94 2.87 -24.67
N SER A 103 30.61 2.05 -23.66
CA SER A 103 31.33 2.14 -22.37
C SER A 103 32.77 1.68 -22.56
N THR A 104 33.66 2.64 -22.75
CA THR A 104 35.07 2.51 -22.36
C THR A 104 35.08 2.00 -20.93
N LYS A 105 35.61 0.80 -20.71
CA LYS A 105 35.65 0.15 -19.39
C LYS A 105 36.34 1.10 -18.41
N VAL A 106 35.57 1.75 -17.56
CA VAL A 106 36.11 2.57 -16.47
C VAL A 106 36.74 1.60 -15.47
N THR A 107 38.05 1.70 -15.27
CA THR A 107 38.76 0.84 -14.34
C THR A 107 38.41 1.22 -12.90
N GLN A 108 38.51 0.26 -11.97
CA GLN A 108 38.24 0.50 -10.55
C GLN A 108 39.03 1.69 -9.98
N ALA A 109 40.25 1.91 -10.48
CA ALA A 109 41.10 3.05 -10.13
C ALA A 109 40.48 4.39 -10.55
N GLU A 110 39.89 4.47 -11.74
CA GLU A 110 39.23 5.68 -12.25
C GLU A 110 37.97 6.03 -11.43
N ILE A 111 37.24 5.01 -10.98
CA ILE A 111 36.06 5.18 -10.10
C ILE A 111 36.50 5.73 -8.73
N ALA A 112 37.54 5.14 -8.13
CA ALA A 112 38.09 5.61 -6.86
C ALA A 112 38.59 7.06 -6.97
N ARG A 113 39.23 7.42 -8.09
CA ARG A 113 39.73 8.78 -8.34
C ARG A 113 38.60 9.80 -8.45
N LYS A 114 37.52 9.46 -9.16
CA LYS A 114 36.32 10.30 -9.26
C LYS A 114 35.61 10.46 -7.91
N GLN A 115 35.52 9.40 -7.12
CA GLN A 115 34.93 9.45 -5.78
C GLN A 115 35.75 10.32 -4.83
N ALA A 116 37.08 10.25 -4.87
CA ALA A 116 37.95 11.11 -4.07
C ALA A 116 37.81 12.59 -4.42
N LEU A 117 37.73 12.93 -5.71
CA LEU A 117 37.47 14.30 -6.16
C LEU A 117 36.12 14.84 -5.70
N LEU A 118 35.07 14.01 -5.75
CA LEU A 118 33.73 14.38 -5.26
C LEU A 118 33.66 14.53 -3.74
N ALA A 119 34.45 13.74 -3.00
CA ALA A 119 34.55 13.87 -1.55
C ALA A 119 35.28 15.17 -1.16
N MET A 120 36.29 15.59 -1.93
CA MET A 120 37.03 16.83 -1.71
C MET A 120 36.25 18.09 -2.12
N ALA A 121 35.30 17.95 -3.06
CA ALA A 121 34.41 19.03 -3.48
C ALA A 121 33.22 19.27 -2.52
N LYS A 122 32.99 18.39 -1.54
CA LYS A 122 31.98 18.62 -0.49
C LYS A 122 32.58 19.46 0.64
N PRO A 123 31.98 20.62 0.99
CA PRO A 123 32.47 21.42 2.11
C PRO A 123 32.42 20.61 3.40
N ALA A 124 33.56 20.50 4.08
CA ALA A 124 33.72 19.71 5.29
C ALA A 124 32.75 20.18 6.40
N PRO A 125 32.06 19.26 7.11
CA PRO A 125 31.31 19.63 8.30
C PRO A 125 32.31 20.09 9.38
N LYS A 126 32.17 21.35 9.82
CA LYS A 126 32.95 21.91 10.92
C LYS A 126 32.68 21.10 12.20
N LYS A 127 33.60 20.19 12.55
CA LYS A 127 33.58 19.52 13.85
C LYS A 127 34.04 20.52 14.92
N SER A 128 33.10 20.96 15.75
CA SER A 128 33.41 21.63 17.02
C SER A 128 34.03 20.60 17.97
N ALA A 129 35.30 20.81 18.29
CA ALA A 129 36.00 20.06 19.33
C ALA A 129 35.37 20.40 20.69
N LYS A 130 34.56 19.48 21.24
CA LYS A 130 34.18 19.50 22.65
C LYS A 130 35.18 18.61 23.39
N SER A 131 35.91 19.19 24.33
CA SER A 131 36.89 18.54 25.17
C SER A 131 36.30 17.34 25.91
N SER A 132 36.94 16.17 25.72
CA SER A 132 36.68 14.96 26.47
C SER A 132 37.19 15.16 27.91
N THR A 133 36.27 15.31 28.86
CA THR A 133 36.59 15.08 30.28
C THR A 133 36.39 13.60 30.54
N VAL A 134 37.48 12.90 30.85
CA VAL A 134 37.44 11.46 31.16
C VAL A 134 36.81 11.31 32.55
N ALA A 135 35.52 10.98 32.59
CA ALA A 135 34.85 10.58 33.81
C ALA A 135 35.39 9.20 34.26
N GLN A 136 35.83 9.09 35.51
CA GLN A 136 36.31 7.83 36.07
C GLN A 136 35.17 6.78 36.06
N PRO A 137 35.45 5.50 35.74
CA PRO A 137 34.42 4.46 35.76
C PRO A 137 33.97 4.22 37.21
N LYS A 138 32.66 4.34 37.45
CA LYS A 138 32.04 3.94 38.71
C LYS A 138 32.21 2.42 38.83
N ILE A 139 32.91 1.96 39.86
CA ILE A 139 33.08 0.53 40.14
C ILE A 139 31.71 -0.01 40.56
N GLU A 140 31.08 -0.77 39.67
CA GLU A 140 29.85 -1.49 39.97
C GLU A 140 30.17 -2.76 40.77
N LYS A 141 29.25 -3.13 41.67
CA LYS A 141 29.36 -4.32 42.51
C LYS A 141 29.20 -5.56 41.62
N ILE A 142 30.22 -6.41 41.58
CA ILE A 142 30.16 -7.69 40.83
C ILE A 142 29.12 -8.60 41.49
N GLU A 143 27.97 -8.78 40.85
CA GLU A 143 26.84 -9.58 41.34
C GLU A 143 26.98 -11.10 41.09
N ASN A 144 28.14 -11.58 40.65
CA ASN A 144 28.41 -13.01 40.39
C ASN A 144 28.33 -13.93 41.62
N ARG A 145 27.94 -13.39 42.79
CA ARG A 145 27.81 -14.15 44.06
C ARG A 145 26.38 -14.45 44.48
N LYS A 146 25.38 -14.09 43.67
CA LYS A 146 24.02 -14.62 43.79
C LYS A 146 23.93 -15.88 42.92
N ALA A 147 24.60 -16.95 43.36
CA ALA A 147 24.35 -18.27 42.78
C ALA A 147 23.00 -18.72 43.32
N ASP A 148 21.96 -18.56 42.52
CA ASP A 148 20.67 -19.18 42.77
C ASP A 148 20.90 -20.70 42.82
N VAL A 149 20.73 -21.29 44.01
CA VAL A 149 20.77 -22.74 44.18
C VAL A 149 19.48 -23.27 43.56
N ILE A 150 19.55 -23.78 42.33
CA ILE A 150 18.41 -24.34 41.63
C ILE A 150 18.33 -25.83 41.97
N GLU A 151 17.40 -26.19 42.84
CA GLU A 151 17.09 -27.59 43.18
C GLU A 151 16.25 -28.22 42.07
N ALA A 152 16.92 -28.80 41.07
CA ALA A 152 16.24 -29.54 40.01
C ALA A 152 15.94 -30.97 40.45
N THR A 153 14.66 -31.35 40.48
CA THR A 153 14.22 -32.70 40.89
C THR A 153 13.95 -33.65 39.72
N GLY A 154 14.30 -33.25 38.49
CA GLY A 154 14.19 -34.08 37.29
C GLY A 154 15.12 -33.62 36.16
N ILE A 155 15.30 -34.46 35.14
CA ILE A 155 16.21 -34.19 34.01
C ILE A 155 15.77 -32.93 33.25
N ASP A 156 14.47 -32.77 33.01
CA ASP A 156 13.92 -31.59 32.31
C ASP A 156 14.10 -30.29 33.12
N ASP A 157 13.99 -30.38 34.44
CA ASP A 157 14.17 -29.24 35.36
C ASP A 157 15.66 -28.87 35.48
N ALA A 158 16.55 -29.86 35.47
CA ALA A 158 18.00 -29.65 35.46
C ALA A 158 18.46 -29.01 34.12
N LEU A 159 17.86 -29.43 33.00
CA LEU A 159 18.08 -28.80 31.70
C LEU A 159 17.58 -27.35 31.66
N ALA A 160 16.41 -27.07 32.25
CA ALA A 160 15.91 -25.71 32.35
C ALA A 160 16.82 -24.83 33.25
N ALA A 161 17.29 -25.37 34.37
CA ALA A 161 18.20 -24.70 35.31
C ALA A 161 19.58 -24.37 34.70
N LEU A 162 20.09 -25.25 33.81
CA LEU A 162 21.36 -25.07 33.12
C LEU A 162 21.28 -24.12 31.90
N GLY A 163 20.10 -23.56 31.59
CA GLY A 163 19.89 -22.71 30.41
C GLY A 163 19.60 -23.48 29.12
N GLY A 164 19.29 -24.78 29.19
CA GLY A 164 18.87 -25.59 28.03
C GLY A 164 17.53 -25.15 27.41
N ASN A 165 16.78 -24.28 28.11
CA ASN A 165 15.57 -23.64 27.61
C ASN A 165 15.78 -22.13 27.41
N GLU A 166 16.92 -21.74 26.84
CA GLU A 166 17.03 -20.45 26.17
C GLU A 166 15.99 -20.44 25.04
N LYS A 167 14.84 -19.83 25.33
CA LYS A 167 13.84 -19.43 24.34
C LYS A 167 14.56 -18.51 23.37
N LYS A 168 15.21 -19.09 22.35
CA LYS A 168 15.91 -18.37 21.30
C LYS A 168 14.96 -17.28 20.85
N THR A 169 15.37 -16.04 21.11
CA THR A 169 14.58 -14.86 20.78
C THR A 169 14.15 -15.04 19.35
N LYS A 170 12.84 -15.06 19.12
CA LYS A 170 12.27 -15.24 17.79
C LYS A 170 12.67 -14.01 16.99
N VAL A 171 13.84 -14.05 16.37
CA VAL A 171 14.24 -13.00 15.45
C VAL A 171 13.24 -13.06 14.32
N THR A 172 12.47 -11.98 14.20
CA THR A 172 11.50 -11.88 13.15
C THR A 172 12.26 -11.69 11.84
N TYR A 173 11.73 -12.24 10.74
CA TYR A 173 12.33 -12.05 9.41
C TYR A 173 12.63 -10.58 9.11
N LYS A 174 11.81 -9.66 9.64
CA LYS A 174 11.96 -8.22 9.47
C LYS A 174 13.24 -7.67 10.12
N GLU A 175 13.56 -8.08 11.34
CA GLU A 175 14.78 -7.65 12.04
C GLU A 175 16.04 -8.17 11.33
N PHE A 176 15.99 -9.41 10.83
CA PHE A 176 17.06 -9.98 10.02
C PHE A 176 17.18 -9.29 8.65
N GLU A 177 16.05 -9.01 7.99
CA GLU A 177 16.02 -8.31 6.71
C GLU A 177 16.69 -6.94 6.83
N GLU A 178 16.34 -6.13 7.83
CA GLU A 178 16.90 -4.78 8.00
C GLU A 178 18.43 -4.82 8.20
N ARG A 179 18.93 -5.70 9.06
CA ARG A 179 20.38 -5.85 9.29
C ARG A 179 21.13 -6.32 8.05
N VAL A 180 20.65 -7.38 7.41
CA VAL A 180 21.32 -7.99 6.25
C VAL A 180 21.19 -7.10 5.01
N LEU A 181 20.11 -6.36 4.88
CA LEU A 181 19.92 -5.41 3.79
C LEU A 181 20.91 -4.24 3.89
N GLU A 182 21.23 -3.77 5.09
CA GLU A 182 22.30 -2.77 5.30
C GLU A 182 23.68 -3.30 4.87
N GLU A 183 24.02 -4.54 5.25
CA GLU A 183 25.25 -5.21 4.86
C GLU A 183 25.32 -5.41 3.33
N ILE A 184 24.26 -5.95 2.70
CA ILE A 184 24.18 -6.18 1.25
C ILE A 184 24.27 -4.86 0.48
N LYS A 185 23.67 -3.78 1.00
CA LYS A 185 23.72 -2.45 0.38
C LYS A 185 25.11 -1.84 0.45
N ALA A 186 25.86 -2.09 1.54
CA ALA A 186 27.24 -1.66 1.68
C ALA A 186 28.18 -2.44 0.73
N GLU A 187 27.99 -3.75 0.61
CA GLU A 187 28.79 -4.60 -0.29
C GLU A 187 28.48 -4.34 -1.77
N ASN A 188 27.21 -4.13 -2.10
CA ASN A 188 26.72 -4.05 -3.48
C ASN A 188 25.65 -2.95 -3.65
N PRO A 189 26.04 -1.66 -3.61
CA PRO A 189 25.09 -0.55 -3.73
C PRO A 189 24.42 -0.44 -5.11
N GLY A 190 24.88 -1.21 -6.11
CA GLY A 190 24.34 -1.23 -7.48
C GLY A 190 23.27 -2.29 -7.75
N LEU A 191 22.94 -3.16 -6.78
CA LEU A 191 21.90 -4.17 -6.95
C LEU A 191 20.49 -3.53 -6.87
N LYS A 192 19.50 -4.07 -7.58
CA LYS A 192 18.12 -3.60 -7.43
C LYS A 192 17.56 -4.08 -6.08
N MET A 193 16.70 -3.29 -5.43
CA MET A 193 16.14 -3.62 -4.10
C MET A 193 15.49 -5.02 -4.04
N SER A 194 14.83 -5.46 -5.11
CA SER A 194 14.28 -6.83 -5.20
C SER A 194 15.38 -7.89 -5.07
N GLN A 195 16.51 -7.72 -5.74
CA GLN A 195 17.63 -8.66 -5.70
C GLN A 195 18.31 -8.66 -4.33
N MET A 196 18.35 -7.51 -3.65
CA MET A 196 18.86 -7.43 -2.26
C MET A 196 17.94 -8.21 -1.31
N LYS A 197 16.63 -8.06 -1.45
CA LYS A 197 15.63 -8.81 -0.67
C LYS A 197 15.70 -10.31 -0.96
N ASP A 198 15.85 -10.72 -2.21
CA ASP A 198 15.99 -12.13 -2.58
C ASP A 198 17.27 -12.75 -1.99
N LYS A 199 18.38 -11.98 -1.94
CA LYS A 199 19.62 -12.40 -1.28
C LYS A 199 19.44 -12.50 0.24
N ALA A 200 18.83 -11.51 0.87
CA ALA A 200 18.52 -11.54 2.30
C ALA A 200 17.62 -12.73 2.65
N PHE A 201 16.59 -13.01 1.85
CA PHE A 201 15.72 -14.17 2.02
C PHE A 201 16.48 -15.50 1.90
N LYS A 202 17.38 -15.63 0.92
CA LYS A 202 18.23 -16.83 0.78
C LYS A 202 19.21 -17.02 1.94
N MET A 203 19.69 -15.93 2.53
CA MET A 203 20.51 -15.99 3.74
C MET A 203 19.66 -16.39 4.95
N TRP A 204 18.42 -15.89 5.04
CA TRP A 204 17.47 -16.27 6.07
C TRP A 204 17.09 -17.75 6.00
N GLU A 205 16.83 -18.29 4.81
CA GLU A 205 16.54 -19.72 4.62
C GLU A 205 17.68 -20.63 5.06
N ARG A 206 18.93 -20.15 5.05
CA ARG A 206 20.10 -20.92 5.55
C ARG A 206 20.49 -20.58 6.99
N SER A 207 19.90 -19.54 7.57
CA SER A 207 20.29 -19.04 8.90
C SER A 207 19.75 -19.96 10.01
N PRO A 208 20.53 -20.26 11.06
CA PRO A 208 20.06 -21.02 12.22
C PRO A 208 19.02 -20.25 13.06
N GLU A 209 18.91 -18.93 12.84
CA GLU A 209 17.93 -18.05 13.46
C GLU A 209 16.52 -18.24 12.87
N ASN A 210 16.40 -18.90 11.71
CA ASN A 210 15.11 -19.16 11.08
C ASN A 210 14.34 -20.25 11.84
N PRO A 211 13.12 -19.97 12.34
CA PRO A 211 12.31 -20.96 13.04
C PRO A 211 12.11 -22.27 12.25
N LYS A 212 12.04 -22.22 10.91
CA LYS A 212 11.94 -23.41 10.07
C LYS A 212 13.14 -24.35 10.23
N ASN A 213 14.34 -23.78 10.26
CA ASN A 213 15.58 -24.55 10.40
C ASN A 213 15.77 -25.06 11.82
N GLN A 214 15.21 -24.37 12.82
CA GLN A 214 15.20 -24.86 14.20
C GLN A 214 14.29 -26.08 14.36
N VAL A 215 13.15 -26.12 13.67
CA VAL A 215 12.27 -27.30 13.64
C VAL A 215 12.97 -28.47 12.94
N GLU A 216 13.62 -28.24 11.81
CA GLU A 216 14.38 -29.28 11.10
C GLU A 216 15.56 -29.81 11.95
N ALA A 217 16.32 -28.92 12.60
CA ALA A 217 17.40 -29.30 13.52
C ALA A 217 16.90 -30.00 14.79
N ALA A 218 15.65 -29.79 15.20
CA ALA A 218 15.02 -30.54 16.29
C ALA A 218 14.58 -31.94 15.82
N GLN A 219 14.05 -32.06 14.61
CA GLN A 219 13.60 -33.32 14.02
C GLN A 219 14.77 -34.24 13.63
N GLY A 220 15.85 -33.71 13.09
CA GLY A 220 17.05 -34.47 12.71
C GLY A 220 17.90 -34.97 13.88
N ARG A 221 17.63 -34.50 15.11
CA ARG A 221 18.31 -34.97 16.35
C ARG A 221 17.59 -36.11 17.05
N HIS A 222 16.46 -36.58 16.53
CA HIS A 222 15.83 -37.82 16.99
C HIS A 222 16.46 -39.00 16.25
N VAL A 223 17.61 -39.48 16.75
CA VAL A 223 18.20 -40.76 16.35
C VAL A 223 17.82 -41.77 17.45
N PRO A 224 17.25 -42.94 17.10
CA PRO A 224 16.81 -43.96 18.07
C PRO A 224 17.97 -44.58 18.85
#